data_AF-A0A9X1GGY1-F1
#
_entry.id   AF-A0A9X1GGY1-F1
#
_cell.length_a   1.000
_cell.length_b   1.000
_cell.length_c   1.000
_cell.angle_alpha   90.00
_cell.angle_beta   90.00
_cell.angle_gamma   90.00
#
_symmetry.space_group_name_H-M   'P 1'
#
loop_
_entity.id
_entity.type
_entity.pdbx_description
1 polymer ?
#
loop_
_entity_poly.entity_id
_entity_poly.type
_entity_poly.pdbx_seq_one_letter_code
_entity_poly.pdbx_strand_id
1 'polypeptide(L)' 'MGRSYANVKADLRGVLLDSYIIFYRVIDNGIEIVRVVSGYRNLESLFAELDE' A
#
# COMPACT_ATOMS: atom_id res chain seq x y z
N MET A 1 0.04 -12.10 7.05
CA MET A 1 -0.64 -10.84 7.40
C MET A 1 0.07 -9.69 6.69
N GLY A 2 -0.39 -9.27 5.50
CA GLY A 2 0.14 -8.14 4.70
C GLY A 2 1.60 -8.22 4.23
N ARG A 3 1.92 -7.74 3.02
CA ARG A 3 3.32 -7.54 2.60
C ARG A 3 3.79 -6.20 3.17
N SER A 4 4.96 -6.19 3.80
CA SER A 4 5.59 -4.96 4.30
C SER A 4 6.19 -4.19 3.11
N TYR A 5 5.86 -2.90 3.03
CA TYR A 5 6.46 -1.95 2.09
C TYR A 5 7.30 -0.92 2.86
N ALA A 6 7.99 -1.38 3.91
CA ALA A 6 8.85 -0.54 4.74
C ALA A 6 9.94 0.19 3.95
N ASN A 7 10.30 -0.31 2.76
CA ASN A 7 11.20 0.34 1.81
C ASN A 7 10.61 1.60 1.15
N VAL A 8 9.28 1.76 1.15
CA VAL A 8 8.58 2.97 0.70
C VAL A 8 8.27 3.86 1.91
N LYS A 9 7.73 3.28 2.99
CA LYS A 9 7.44 3.98 4.24
C LYS A 9 7.33 2.99 5.38
N ALA A 10 7.98 3.28 6.52
CA ALA A 10 8.19 2.35 7.64
C ALA A 10 6.92 1.62 8.13
N ASP A 11 5.75 2.29 8.07
CA ASP A 11 4.48 1.75 8.59
C ASP A 11 3.50 1.30 7.50
N LEU A 12 3.93 1.29 6.23
CA LEU A 12 3.07 0.95 5.10
C LEU A 12 2.98 -0.55 4.90
N ARG A 13 1.75 -1.06 4.94
CA ARG A 13 1.41 -2.46 4.67
C ARG A 13 0.50 -2.54 3.46
N GLY A 14 0.66 -3.59 2.67
CA GLY A 14 -0.23 -3.88 1.55
C GLY A 14 -0.93 -5.23 1.73
N VAL A 15 -2.20 -5.29 1.36
CA VAL A 15 -2.94 -6.56 1.20
C VAL A 15 -3.50 -6.66 -0.20
N LEU A 16 -3.32 -7.83 -0.82
CA LEU A 16 -3.89 -8.17 -2.11
C LEU A 16 -5.33 -8.63 -1.88
N LEU A 17 -6.27 -8.02 -2.60
CA LEU A 17 -7.67 -8.40 -2.64
C LEU A 17 -8.10 -8.45 -4.10
N ASP A 18 -8.30 -9.66 -4.62
CA ASP A 18 -8.54 -9.94 -6.03
C ASP A 18 -7.49 -9.26 -6.94
N SER A 19 -7.93 -8.29 -7.75
CA SER A 19 -7.09 -7.50 -8.65
C SER A 19 -6.79 -6.11 -8.08
N TYR A 20 -6.83 -5.94 -6.76
CA TYR A 20 -6.54 -4.69 -6.06
C TYR A 20 -5.50 -4.89 -4.96
N ILE A 21 -4.79 -3.80 -4.67
CA ILE A 21 -3.84 -3.68 -3.58
C ILE A 21 -4.32 -2.56 -2.68
N ILE A 22 -4.61 -2.92 -1.44
CA ILE A 22 -5.02 -1.98 -0.42
C ILE A 22 -3.78 -1.67 0.41
N PHE A 23 -3.33 -0.42 0.34
CA PHE A 23 -2.29 0.11 1.20
C PHE A 23 -2.90 0.68 2.47
N TYR A 24 -2.40 0.24 3.61
CA TYR A 24 -2.87 0.65 4.91
C TYR A 24 -1.72 0.80 5.90
N ARG A 25 -1.94 1.56 6.96
CA ARG A 25 -1.07 1.61 8.13
C ARG A 25 -1.87 1.34 9.39
N VAL A 26 -1.20 0.77 10.38
CA VAL A 26 -1.79 0.53 11.70
C VAL A 26 -1.57 1.78 12.53
N ILE A 27 -2.63 2.29 13.16
CA ILE A 27 -2.60 3.40 14.10
C ILE A 27 -3.15 2.91 15.45
N ASP A 28 -2.93 3.67 16.51
CA ASP A 28 -3.23 3.23 17.89
C ASP A 28 -4.66 2.71 18.10
N ASN A 29 -5.64 3.27 17.39
CA ASN A 29 -7.04 2.89 17.50
C ASN A 29 -7.66 2.35 16.19
N GLY A 30 -6.85 1.80 15.29
CA GLY A 30 -7.41 1.18 14.09
C GLY A 30 -6.46 1.02 12.91
N ILE A 31 -7.07 0.96 11.73
CA ILE A 31 -6.38 0.85 10.45
C ILE A 31 -6.76 2.05 9.60
N GLU A 32 -5.77 2.77 9.10
CA GLU A 32 -5.98 3.84 8.13
C GLU A 32 -5.69 3.32 6.72
N ILE A 33 -6.67 3.42 5.82
CA ILE A 33 -6.51 3.08 4.41
C ILE A 33 -5.88 4.28 3.69
N VAL A 34 -4.65 4.10 3.22
CA VAL A 34 -3.87 5.15 2.56
C VAL A 34 -4.26 5.26 1.08
N ARG A 35 -4.38 4.13 0.38
CA ARG A 35 -4.74 4.09 -1.05
C ARG A 35 -5.25 2.71 -1.44
N VAL A 36 -6.18 2.69 -2.39
CA VAL A 36 -6.60 1.46 -3.10
C VAL A 36 -6.14 1.56 -4.55
N VAL A 37 -5.40 0.57 -4.99
CA VAL A 37 -4.79 0.52 -6.33
C VAL A 37 -5.30 -0.71 -7.06
N SER A 38 -5.62 -0.59 -8.34
CA SER A 38 -5.83 -1.79 -9.18
C SER A 38 -4.48 -2.43 -9.48
N GLY A 39 -4.32 -3.70 -9.09
CA GLY A 39 -3.15 -4.55 -9.36
C GLY A 39 -2.92 -4.86 -10.84
N TYR A 40 -3.79 -4.38 -11.74
CA TYR A 40 -3.54 -4.37 -13.19
C TYR A 40 -2.53 -3.29 -13.62
N ARG A 41 -2.27 -2.27 -12.78
CA ARG A 41 -1.19 -1.31 -13.04
C ARG A 41 0.11 -1.83 -12.45
N ASN A 42 1.21 -1.63 -13.17
CA ASN A 42 2.54 -1.98 -12.69
C ASN A 42 2.79 -1.27 -11.35
N LEU A 43 2.89 -2.07 -10.28
CA LEU A 43 3.10 -1.63 -8.90
C LEU A 43 4.28 -0.66 -8.79
N GLU A 44 5.37 -0.89 -9.52
CA GLU A 44 6.57 -0.04 -9.47
C GLU A 44 6.30 1.38 -9.98
N SER A 45 5.48 1.52 -11.02
CA SER A 45 5.14 2.82 -11.61
C SER A 45 4.33 3.71 -10.66
N LEU A 46 3.56 3.13 -9.76
CA LEU A 46 2.70 3.89 -8.84
C LEU A 46 3.42 4.39 -7.59
N PHE A 47 4.56 3.77 -7.25
CA PHE A 47 5.42 4.25 -6.18
C PHE A 47 6.43 5.28 -6.68
N ALA A 48 6.76 5.30 -7.97
CA ALA A 48 7.62 6.31 -8.58
C ALA A 48 6.96 7.69 -8.67
N GLU A 49 5.62 7.76 -8.74
CA GLU A 49 4.85 9.03 -8.79
C GLU A 49 4.65 9.70 -7.41
N LEU A 50 5.09 9.08 -6.31
CA LEU A 50 4.91 9.63 -4.96
C LEU A 50 6.11 10.49 -4.48
N ASP A 51 7.16 10.60 -5.31
CA ASP A 51 8.40 11.33 -5.01
C ASP A 51 8.48 12.72 -5.72
N GLU A 52 7.37 13.30 -6.18
CA GLU A 52 7.28 14.71 -6.64
C GLU A 52 6.49 15.61 -5.68
#